data_AF-A0A6M3LUY7-F1
#
_entry.id   AF-A0A6M3LUY7-F1
#
_cell.length_a   1.000
_cell.length_b   1.000
_cell.length_c   1.000
_cell.angle_alpha   90.00
_cell.angle_beta   90.00
_cell.angle_gamma   90.00
#
_symmetry.space_group_name_H-M   'P 1'
#
loop_
_entity.id
_entity.type
_entity.pdbx_description
1 polymer ?
#
loop_
_entity_poly.entity_id
_entity_poly.type
_entity_poly.pdbx_seq_one_letter_code
_entity_poly.pdbx_strand_id
1 'polypeptide(L)'
;MVAANPRFLRWRRRMLARAEWDGTYPVGRKPGVKRDTKARISDRCDPITKVMGLVPRSDWETLCKSDAQLGKREWVRWILDQDGIGSCASAAGDQCLGMRIFNDLGCEPPFFNELFNYQKTSGGVDQGSVIGHNVEDLRDRGACPEEIRPRSRGWRAAPTAEELRIAKLFRLLS
;
A
#
# COMPACT_ATOMS: atom_id res chain seq x y z
N MET A 1 -21.29 -19.86 -6.39
CA MET A 1 -21.47 -18.87 -5.29
C MET A 1 -20.78 -19.39 -4.05
N VAL A 2 -19.66 -18.80 -3.64
CA VAL A 2 -18.95 -19.18 -2.40
C VAL A 2 -19.58 -18.42 -1.25
N ALA A 3 -20.12 -19.13 -0.26
CA ALA A 3 -20.71 -18.51 0.92
C ALA A 3 -19.64 -17.70 1.68
N ALA A 4 -19.91 -16.41 1.94
CA ALA A 4 -18.98 -15.54 2.65
C ALA A 4 -18.75 -16.05 4.09
N ASN A 5 -17.49 -16.09 4.50
CA ASN A 5 -17.07 -16.57 5.83
C ASN A 5 -17.79 -15.77 6.94
N PRO A 6 -18.44 -16.43 7.92
CA PRO A 6 -19.15 -15.76 9.01
C PRO A 6 -18.27 -14.80 9.84
N ARG A 7 -16.96 -15.05 9.93
CA ARG A 7 -15.99 -14.13 10.59
C ARG A 7 -15.79 -12.84 9.79
N PHE A 8 -15.74 -12.94 8.46
CA PHE A 8 -15.66 -11.80 7.55
C PHE A 8 -16.91 -10.91 7.64
N LEU A 9 -18.10 -11.53 7.72
CA LEU A 9 -19.36 -10.79 7.88
C LEU A 9 -19.45 -10.06 9.24
N ARG A 10 -18.89 -10.65 10.31
CA ARG A 10 -18.84 -10.03 11.63
C ARG A 10 -17.85 -8.86 11.70
N TRP A 11 -16.70 -8.99 11.02
CA TRP A 11 -15.72 -7.91 10.84
C TRP A 11 -16.33 -6.75 10.03
N ARG A 12 -17.00 -7.05 8.91
CA ARG A 12 -17.72 -6.08 8.05
C ARG A 12 -18.71 -5.19 8.83
N ARG A 13 -19.54 -5.78 9.70
CA ARG A 13 -20.51 -5.00 10.51
C ARG A 13 -19.85 -4.06 11.52
N ARG A 14 -18.66 -4.39 12.02
CA ARG A 14 -17.92 -3.54 12.96
C ARG A 14 -17.25 -2.35 12.26
N MET A 15 -16.77 -2.53 11.03
CA MET A 15 -16.08 -1.47 10.28
C MET A 15 -17.06 -0.45 9.68
N LEU A 16 -18.22 -0.88 9.18
CA LEU A 16 -19.24 0.02 8.59
C LEU A 16 -19.87 0.99 9.61
N ALA A 17 -19.75 0.72 10.91
CA ALA A 17 -20.26 1.60 11.96
C ALA A 17 -19.32 2.77 12.32
N ARG A 18 -18.17 2.93 11.63
CA ARG A 18 -17.12 3.91 12.00
C ARG A 18 -16.72 4.90 10.90
N ALA A 19 -17.36 4.88 9.74
CA ALA A 19 -16.93 5.68 8.59
C ALA A 19 -17.81 6.94 8.40
N GLU A 20 -17.73 7.90 9.32
CA GLU A 20 -18.01 9.30 8.99
C GLU A 20 -16.67 10.00 8.78
N TRP A 21 -16.43 10.50 7.57
CA TRP A 21 -15.19 11.19 7.19
C TRP A 21 -15.37 12.69 7.39
N ASP A 22 -14.58 13.29 8.28
CA ASP A 22 -14.71 14.68 8.75
C ASP A 22 -13.81 15.68 7.99
N GLY A 23 -13.24 15.27 6.85
CA GLY A 23 -12.30 16.09 6.08
C GLY A 23 -10.89 16.16 6.67
N THR A 24 -10.60 15.42 7.74
CA THR A 24 -9.22 15.18 8.21
C THR A 24 -8.69 13.88 7.62
N TYR A 25 -7.42 13.84 7.23
CA TYR A 25 -6.79 12.57 6.84
C TYR A 25 -6.90 11.62 8.04
N PRO A 26 -7.36 10.37 7.87
CA PRO A 26 -7.39 9.42 8.97
C PRO A 26 -5.99 9.34 9.60
N VAL A 27 -5.94 9.57 10.92
CA VAL A 27 -4.68 9.71 11.66
C VAL A 27 -3.88 8.42 11.59
N GLY A 28 -2.74 8.48 10.89
CA GLY A 28 -1.81 7.37 10.68
C GLY A 28 -0.33 7.78 10.74
N ARG A 29 0.02 8.54 11.80
CA ARG A 29 1.37 8.84 12.35
C ARG A 29 2.31 9.80 11.57
N LYS A 30 2.47 11.00 12.16
CA LYS A 30 3.65 11.90 12.43
C LYS A 30 4.87 11.96 11.47
N PRO A 31 5.62 13.10 11.45
CA PRO A 31 6.28 13.63 10.27
C PRO A 31 7.35 12.69 9.74
N GLY A 32 7.19 12.32 8.47
CA GLY A 32 8.09 11.42 7.74
C GLY A 32 9.56 11.76 7.93
N VAL A 33 10.37 10.72 7.81
CA VAL A 33 11.82 10.79 7.98
C VAL A 33 12.41 11.93 7.14
N LYS A 34 12.92 12.97 7.82
CA LYS A 34 13.83 13.99 7.25
C LYS A 34 15.18 13.36 6.90
N ARG A 35 15.22 12.41 5.99
CA ARG A 35 16.47 12.01 5.35
C ARG A 35 16.30 12.21 3.86
N ASP A 36 17.15 13.08 3.31
CA ASP A 36 17.47 13.10 1.89
C ASP A 36 18.08 11.75 1.51
N THR A 37 17.26 10.71 1.40
CA THR A 37 17.63 9.56 0.59
C THR A 37 17.63 10.07 -0.83
N LYS A 38 18.82 10.39 -1.36
CA LYS A 38 19.01 10.69 -2.78
C LYS A 38 18.43 9.50 -3.55
N ALA A 39 17.21 9.66 -4.08
CA ALA A 39 16.62 8.68 -4.97
C ALA A 39 17.62 8.49 -6.11
N ARG A 40 18.20 7.30 -6.20
CA ARG A 40 19.09 6.98 -7.31
C ARG A 40 18.19 6.70 -8.51
N ILE A 41 18.11 7.66 -9.41
CA ILE A 41 17.61 7.45 -10.76
C ILE A 41 18.60 6.47 -11.40
N SER A 42 18.26 5.18 -11.38
CA SER A 42 19.04 4.17 -12.08
C SER A 42 18.82 4.30 -13.57
N ASP A 43 19.71 3.71 -14.36
CA ASP A 43 19.67 3.65 -15.83
C ASP A 43 18.35 3.02 -16.35
N ARG A 44 17.61 2.32 -15.49
CA ARG A 44 16.25 1.81 -15.77
C ARG A 44 15.17 2.89 -15.81
N CYS A 45 15.44 4.08 -15.29
CA CYS A 45 14.52 5.22 -15.25
C CYS A 45 14.71 6.17 -16.44
N ASP A 46 15.83 6.09 -17.17
CA ASP A 46 16.14 6.91 -18.34
C ASP A 46 15.10 6.85 -19.47
N PRO A 47 14.44 5.70 -19.75
CA PRO A 47 13.37 5.67 -20.73
C PRO A 47 12.18 6.52 -20.26
N ILE A 48 11.85 6.47 -18.96
CA ILE A 48 10.68 7.13 -18.38
C ILE A 48 10.88 8.64 -18.30
N THR A 49 12.06 9.12 -17.91
CA THR A 49 12.35 10.56 -17.81
C THR A 49 12.36 11.26 -19.18
N LYS A 50 12.54 10.51 -20.27
CA LYS A 50 12.48 11.03 -21.65
C LYS A 50 11.07 11.16 -22.22
N VAL A 51 10.09 10.44 -21.67
CA VAL A 51 8.67 10.52 -22.12
C VAL A 51 7.74 11.15 -21.09
N MET A 52 8.07 11.10 -19.80
CA MET A 52 7.34 11.82 -18.76
C MET A 52 7.97 13.18 -18.54
N GLY A 53 7.25 14.24 -18.93
CA GLY A 53 7.60 15.59 -18.54
C GLY A 53 7.69 15.69 -17.02
N LEU A 54 8.88 16.03 -16.50
CA LEU A 54 9.04 16.32 -15.09
C LEU A 54 8.40 17.68 -14.80
N VAL A 55 7.51 17.71 -13.82
CA VAL A 55 6.90 18.95 -13.36
C VAL A 55 7.96 19.76 -12.60
N PRO A 56 8.29 20.99 -13.04
CA PRO A 56 9.20 21.87 -12.31
C PRO A 56 8.72 22.10 -10.88
N ARG A 57 9.66 22.15 -9.93
CA ARG A 57 9.33 22.31 -8.50
C ARG A 57 8.55 23.60 -8.20
N SER A 58 8.77 24.65 -9.00
CA SER A 58 8.00 25.91 -8.95
C SER A 58 6.50 25.71 -9.12
N ASP A 59 6.10 24.66 -9.84
CA ASP A 59 4.72 24.46 -10.28
C ASP A 59 3.95 23.56 -9.31
N TRP A 60 4.64 22.96 -8.33
CA TRP A 60 4.07 21.98 -7.41
C TRP A 60 2.97 22.60 -6.54
N GLU A 61 3.18 23.79 -6.00
CA GLU A 61 2.19 24.42 -5.12
C GLU A 61 0.89 24.74 -5.86
N THR A 62 1.00 25.27 -7.08
CA THR A 62 -0.12 25.55 -7.97
C THR A 62 -0.88 24.28 -8.33
N LEU A 63 -0.15 23.22 -8.71
CA LEU A 63 -0.76 21.93 -9.05
C LEU A 63 -1.49 21.32 -7.85
N CYS A 64 -0.87 21.29 -6.68
CA CYS A 64 -1.47 20.75 -5.44
C CYS A 64 -2.76 21.47 -5.02
N LYS A 65 -2.93 22.73 -5.43
CA LYS A 65 -4.12 23.56 -5.17
C LYS A 65 -5.15 23.53 -6.30
N SER A 66 -4.83 22.93 -7.45
CA SER A 66 -5.77 22.85 -8.57
C SER A 66 -6.95 21.94 -8.25
N ASP A 67 -8.15 22.31 -8.70
CA ASP A 67 -9.37 21.52 -8.51
C ASP A 67 -9.22 20.10 -9.06
N ALA A 68 -8.47 19.94 -10.16
CA ALA A 68 -8.16 18.64 -10.74
C ALA A 68 -7.35 17.73 -9.81
N GLN A 69 -6.47 18.28 -8.96
CA GLN A 69 -5.71 17.50 -7.97
C GLN A 69 -6.47 17.37 -6.65
N LEU A 70 -7.24 18.39 -6.26
CA LEU A 70 -8.11 18.32 -5.08
C LEU A 70 -9.19 17.25 -5.26
N GLY A 71 -9.79 17.15 -6.44
CA GLY A 71 -10.72 16.07 -6.80
C GLY A 71 -10.08 14.68 -6.74
N LYS A 72 -8.77 14.55 -7.00
CA LYS A 72 -8.08 13.25 -6.88
C LYS A 72 -7.94 12.75 -5.45
N ARG A 73 -8.10 13.60 -4.43
CA ARG A 73 -7.92 13.21 -3.02
C ARG A 73 -8.97 12.20 -2.55
N GLU A 74 -10.17 12.20 -3.13
CA GLU A 74 -11.20 11.21 -2.82
C GLU A 74 -10.78 9.77 -3.20
N TRP A 75 -9.82 9.64 -4.12
CA TRP A 75 -9.26 8.38 -4.59
C TRP A 75 -8.09 7.90 -3.71
N VAL A 76 -7.57 8.76 -2.82
CA VAL A 76 -6.50 8.45 -1.88
C VAL A 76 -7.10 8.22 -0.50
N ARG A 77 -7.38 6.96 -0.17
CA ARG A 77 -8.00 6.56 1.11
C ARG A 77 -7.06 6.63 2.31
N TRP A 78 -5.78 6.31 2.09
CA TRP A 78 -4.78 6.22 3.15
C TRP A 78 -3.49 6.90 2.72
N ILE A 79 -2.80 7.52 3.69
CA ILE A 79 -1.41 7.94 3.53
C ILE A 79 -0.56 6.95 4.32
N LEU A 80 0.32 6.23 3.62
CA LEU A 80 1.21 5.25 4.22
C LEU A 80 2.56 5.90 4.58
N ASP A 81 3.14 5.52 5.72
CA ASP A 81 4.48 5.91 6.14
C ASP A 81 5.38 4.67 6.28
N GLN A 82 6.44 4.61 5.47
CA GLN A 82 7.42 3.52 5.49
C GLN A 82 8.48 3.66 6.60
N ASP A 83 8.47 4.75 7.39
CA ASP A 83 9.37 4.99 8.54
C ASP A 83 10.87 4.76 8.20
N GLY A 84 11.27 5.22 7.02
CA GLY A 84 12.65 5.10 6.54
C GLY A 84 13.06 3.72 6.01
N ILE A 85 12.14 2.75 5.94
CA ILE A 85 12.37 1.43 5.31
C ILE A 85 12.17 1.56 3.80
N GLY A 86 12.93 0.83 2.98
CA GLY A 86 12.80 0.79 1.52
C GLY A 86 11.52 0.12 0.98
N SER A 87 10.42 0.08 1.75
CA SER A 87 9.20 -0.65 1.41
C SER A 87 8.23 0.10 0.48
N CYS A 88 8.61 1.24 -0.09
CA CYS A 88 7.74 2.10 -0.91
C CYS A 88 6.96 1.34 -2.01
N ALA A 89 7.63 0.48 -2.77
CA ALA A 89 6.99 -0.27 -3.85
C ALA A 89 6.02 -1.34 -3.32
N SER A 90 6.32 -1.92 -2.15
CA SER A 90 5.41 -2.85 -1.48
C SER A 90 4.18 -2.13 -0.94
N ALA A 91 4.38 -0.98 -0.28
CA ALA A 91 3.30 -0.13 0.23
C ALA A 91 2.36 0.31 -0.90
N ALA A 92 2.91 0.73 -2.04
CA ALA A 92 2.14 1.08 -3.22
C ALA A 92 1.32 -0.11 -3.76
N GLY A 93 1.93 -1.30 -3.84
CA GLY A 93 1.25 -2.52 -4.28
C GLY A 93 0.06 -2.88 -3.38
N ASP A 94 0.28 -2.88 -2.06
CA ASP A 94 -0.74 -3.18 -1.05
C ASP A 94 -1.89 -2.16 -1.10
N GLN A 95 -1.58 -0.87 -1.28
CA GLN A 95 -2.60 0.16 -1.43
C GLN A 95 -3.41 -0.01 -2.71
N CYS A 96 -2.77 -0.33 -3.84
CA CYS A 96 -3.48 -0.64 -5.09
C CYS A 96 -4.43 -1.83 -4.93
N LEU A 97 -4.01 -2.89 -4.23
CA LEU A 97 -4.86 -4.03 -3.92
C LEU A 97 -6.05 -3.62 -3.04
N GLY A 98 -5.81 -2.82 -1.99
CA GLY A 98 -6.88 -2.27 -1.14
C GLY A 98 -7.91 -1.47 -1.92
N MET A 99 -7.45 -0.54 -2.78
CA MET A 99 -8.33 0.25 -3.64
C MET A 99 -9.11 -0.62 -4.63
N ARG A 100 -8.50 -1.68 -5.17
CA ARG A 100 -9.22 -2.63 -6.01
C ARG A 100 -10.32 -3.35 -5.24
N ILE A 101 -10.03 -3.87 -4.05
CA ILE A 101 -11.04 -4.51 -3.18
C ILE A 101 -12.20 -3.55 -2.88
N PHE A 102 -11.86 -2.30 -2.57
CA PHE A 102 -12.85 -1.26 -2.33
C PHE A 102 -13.75 -1.03 -3.54
N ASN A 103 -13.17 -0.84 -4.73
CA ASN A 103 -13.91 -0.57 -5.95
C ASN A 103 -14.75 -1.78 -6.42
N ASP A 104 -14.20 -2.99 -6.32
CA ASP A 104 -14.84 -4.21 -6.82
C ASP A 104 -15.97 -4.67 -5.88
N LEU A 105 -15.80 -4.52 -4.56
CA LEU A 105 -16.73 -5.08 -3.56
C LEU A 105 -17.54 -4.01 -2.80
N GLY A 106 -17.23 -2.73 -2.98
CA GLY A 106 -17.87 -1.63 -2.27
C GLY A 106 -17.67 -1.71 -0.74
N CYS A 107 -16.59 -2.34 -0.28
CA CYS A 107 -16.31 -2.51 1.14
C CYS A 107 -14.92 -2.00 1.51
N GLU A 108 -14.80 -1.42 2.70
CA GLU A 108 -13.50 -1.00 3.24
C GLU A 108 -12.56 -2.21 3.33
N PRO A 109 -11.40 -2.18 2.64
CA PRO A 109 -10.44 -3.26 2.70
C PRO A 109 -9.74 -3.27 4.07
N PRO A 110 -9.18 -4.40 4.50
CA PRO A 110 -8.30 -4.40 5.65
C PRO A 110 -7.06 -3.57 5.35
N PHE A 111 -6.48 -2.97 6.40
CA PHE A 111 -5.16 -2.37 6.29
C PHE A 111 -4.12 -3.49 6.16
N PHE A 112 -3.35 -3.49 5.08
CA PHE A 112 -2.33 -4.50 4.81
C PHE A 112 -0.98 -4.07 5.39
N ASN A 113 -0.19 -5.03 5.86
CA ASN A 113 1.18 -4.78 6.32
C ASN A 113 2.15 -5.04 5.17
N GLU A 114 2.68 -3.95 4.60
CA GLU A 114 3.61 -3.97 3.48
C GLU A 114 4.91 -4.72 3.78
N LEU A 115 5.26 -4.84 5.07
CA LEU A 115 6.46 -5.59 5.46
C LEU A 115 6.32 -7.10 5.22
N PHE A 116 5.11 -7.62 4.99
CA PHE A 116 4.88 -9.01 4.60
C PHE A 116 5.39 -9.31 3.18
N ASN A 117 5.02 -8.47 2.22
CA ASN A 117 5.45 -8.61 0.83
C ASN A 117 6.91 -8.14 0.69
N TYR A 118 7.26 -7.02 1.34
CA TYR A 118 8.64 -6.49 1.34
C TYR A 118 9.68 -7.50 1.83
N GLN A 119 9.37 -8.33 2.84
CA GLN A 119 10.29 -9.37 3.33
C GLN A 119 10.81 -10.26 2.20
N LYS A 120 9.94 -10.62 1.25
CA LYS A 120 10.27 -11.49 0.13
C LYS A 120 10.90 -10.71 -1.00
N THR A 121 10.32 -9.58 -1.37
CA THR A 121 10.73 -8.81 -2.56
C THR A 121 12.03 -8.05 -2.36
N SER A 122 12.41 -7.76 -1.11
CA SER A 122 13.71 -7.21 -0.73
C SER A 122 14.80 -8.27 -0.56
N GLY A 123 14.43 -9.55 -0.49
CA GLY A 123 15.34 -10.66 -0.21
C GLY A 123 15.91 -10.67 1.22
N GLY A 124 15.26 -9.99 2.18
CA GLY A 124 15.74 -9.93 3.56
C GLY A 124 16.84 -8.87 3.81
N VAL A 125 17.08 -7.96 2.87
CA VAL A 125 17.97 -6.79 3.01
C VAL A 125 17.19 -5.49 2.72
N ASP A 126 17.41 -4.43 3.50
CA ASP A 126 16.73 -3.15 3.28
C ASP A 126 17.41 -2.36 2.13
N GLN A 127 17.00 -2.66 0.90
CA GLN A 127 17.62 -2.12 -0.32
C GLN A 127 16.61 -1.58 -1.33
N GLY A 128 15.35 -1.43 -0.92
CA GLY A 128 14.26 -1.18 -1.84
C GLY A 128 13.73 -2.47 -2.48
N SER A 129 12.63 -2.35 -3.21
CA SER A 129 12.07 -3.42 -4.03
C SER A 129 11.54 -2.88 -5.35
N VAL A 130 11.40 -3.76 -6.35
CA VAL A 130 10.89 -3.42 -7.68
C VAL A 130 9.38 -3.63 -7.71
N ILE A 131 8.62 -2.69 -8.28
CA ILE A 131 7.15 -2.77 -8.31
C ILE A 131 6.65 -4.06 -8.99
N GLY A 132 7.28 -4.49 -10.09
CA GLY A 132 6.94 -5.73 -10.79
C GLY A 132 7.02 -6.96 -9.89
N HIS A 133 8.08 -7.09 -9.08
CA HIS A 133 8.21 -8.20 -8.13
C HIS A 133 7.13 -8.17 -7.05
N ASN A 134 6.72 -6.98 -6.59
CA ASN A 134 5.62 -6.86 -5.62
C ASN A 134 4.28 -7.24 -6.25
N VAL A 135 4.03 -6.90 -7.52
CA VAL A 135 2.81 -7.31 -8.25
C VAL A 135 2.76 -8.84 -8.40
N GLU A 136 3.87 -9.46 -8.80
CA GLU A 136 3.97 -10.93 -8.87
C GLU A 136 3.72 -11.57 -7.50
N ASP A 137 4.33 -11.02 -6.46
CA ASP A 137 4.18 -11.52 -5.10
C ASP A 137 2.75 -11.38 -4.55
N LEU A 138 2.06 -10.28 -4.87
CA LEU A 138 0.65 -10.07 -4.56
C LEU A 138 -0.27 -11.01 -5.35
N ARG A 139 0.10 -11.38 -6.57
CA ARG A 139 -0.62 -12.42 -7.34
C ARG A 139 -0.43 -13.80 -6.72
N ASP A 140 0.78 -14.12 -6.27
CA ASP A 140 1.15 -15.47 -5.85
C ASP A 140 0.79 -15.75 -4.38
N ARG A 141 1.10 -14.82 -3.48
CA ARG A 141 0.91 -14.93 -2.01
C ARG A 141 -0.20 -14.05 -1.48
N GLY A 142 -0.45 -12.91 -2.12
CA GLY A 142 -1.42 -11.90 -1.66
C GLY A 142 -0.85 -11.00 -0.56
N ALA A 143 -1.72 -10.19 0.04
CA ALA A 143 -1.34 -9.27 1.12
C ALA A 143 -1.90 -9.74 2.47
N CYS A 144 -1.11 -9.62 3.53
CA CYS A 144 -1.52 -10.02 4.88
C CYS A 144 -2.07 -8.80 5.64
N PRO A 145 -3.29 -8.87 6.22
CA PRO A 145 -3.81 -7.80 7.07
C PRO A 145 -2.91 -7.54 8.28
N GLU A 146 -2.77 -6.27 8.66
CA GLU A 146 -1.95 -5.87 9.81
C GLU A 146 -2.48 -6.44 11.13
N GLU A 147 -3.80 -6.64 11.26
CA GLU A 147 -4.43 -7.31 12.40
C GLU A 147 -3.90 -8.74 12.63
N ILE A 148 -3.44 -9.39 11.56
CA ILE A 148 -2.91 -10.77 11.58
C ILE A 148 -1.40 -10.75 11.67
N ARG A 149 -0.76 -9.87 10.90
CA ARG A 149 0.68 -9.67 10.91
C ARG A 149 1.00 -8.21 11.22
N PRO A 150 1.22 -7.84 12.50
CA PRO A 150 1.46 -6.47 12.87
C PRO A 150 2.84 -6.00 12.38
N ARG A 151 2.95 -4.70 12.06
CA ARG A 151 4.21 -4.11 11.60
C ARG A 151 5.35 -4.21 12.62
N SER A 152 5.02 -4.28 13.91
CA SER A 152 5.98 -4.49 15.02
C SER A 152 6.80 -5.77 14.92
N ARG A 153 6.34 -6.77 14.15
CA ARG A 153 7.09 -7.99 13.86
C ARG A 153 8.33 -7.72 12.99
N GLY A 154 8.36 -6.59 12.30
CA GLY A 154 9.42 -6.20 11.40
C GLY A 154 9.42 -6.98 10.09
N TRP A 155 10.21 -6.51 9.14
CA TRP A 155 10.27 -7.03 7.78
C TRP A 155 11.23 -8.21 7.61
N ARG A 156 12.12 -8.48 8.57
CA ARG A 156 13.03 -9.63 8.51
C ARG A 156 12.37 -10.95 8.91
N ALA A 157 11.29 -10.91 9.69
CA ALA A 157 10.63 -12.10 10.17
C ALA A 157 9.91 -12.83 9.02
N ALA A 158 10.17 -14.12 8.83
CA ALA A 158 9.43 -14.89 7.84
C ALA A 158 7.92 -14.95 8.17
N PRO A 159 7.05 -15.00 7.15
CA PRO A 159 5.65 -15.29 7.34
C PRO A 159 5.39 -16.67 7.94
N THR A 160 4.35 -16.81 8.78
CA THR A 160 3.85 -18.12 9.21
C THR A 160 2.96 -18.76 8.15
N ALA A 161 2.71 -20.07 8.25
CA ALA A 161 1.77 -20.76 7.38
C ALA A 161 0.36 -20.17 7.44
N GLU A 162 -0.09 -19.75 8.63
CA GLU A 162 -1.40 -19.12 8.81
C GLU A 162 -1.46 -17.73 8.16
N GLU A 163 -0.42 -16.92 8.31
CA GLU A 163 -0.31 -15.62 7.64
C GLU A 163 -0.38 -15.77 6.11
N LEU A 164 0.34 -16.74 5.55
CA LEU A 164 0.30 -17.07 4.12
C LEU A 164 -1.09 -17.57 3.69
N ARG A 165 -1.77 -18.36 4.51
CA ARG A 165 -3.11 -18.87 4.22
C ARG A 165 -4.14 -17.73 4.18
N ILE A 166 -4.04 -16.77 5.10
CA ILE A 166 -4.91 -15.59 5.14
C ILE A 166 -4.57 -14.65 3.98
N ALA A 167 -3.29 -14.41 3.71
CA ALA A 167 -2.87 -13.52 2.62
C ALA A 167 -3.40 -13.98 1.26
N LYS A 168 -3.49 -15.30 1.02
CA LYS A 168 -4.06 -15.86 -0.20
C LYS A 168 -5.51 -15.46 -0.50
N LEU A 169 -6.26 -15.02 0.51
CA LEU A 169 -7.61 -14.50 0.35
C LEU A 169 -7.63 -13.11 -0.30
N PHE A 170 -6.50 -12.40 -0.27
CA PHE A 170 -6.32 -11.04 -0.78
C PHE A 170 -5.25 -11.05 -1.88
N ARG A 171 -5.40 -11.93 -2.88
CA ARG A 171 -4.49 -11.97 -4.03
C ARG A 171 -4.96 -11.05 -5.13
N LEU A 172 -4.00 -10.52 -5.89
CA LEU A 172 -4.32 -9.90 -7.16
C LEU A 172 -4.81 -10.99 -8.13
N LEU A 173 -6.09 -10.94 -8.49
CA LEU A 173 -6.65 -11.83 -9.50
C LEU A 173 -6.20 -11.34 -10.89
N SER A 174 -5.67 -12.28 -11.70
CA SER A 174 -5.29 -12.08 -13.10
C SER A 174 -6.46 -11.68 -13.98
#